data_AF-A0A9D7YFV0-F1
#
_entry.id   AF-A0A9D7YFV0-F1
#
_cell.length_a   1.000
_cell.length_b   1.000
_cell.length_c   1.000
_cell.angle_alpha   90.00
_cell.angle_beta   90.00
_cell.angle_gamma   90.00
#
_symmetry.space_group_name_H-M   'P 1'
#
loop_
_entity.id
_entity.type
_entity.pdbx_description
1 polymer ?
#
loop_
_entity_poly.entity_id
_entity_poly.type
_entity_poly.pdbx_seq_one_letter_code
_entity_poly.pdbx_strand_id
1 'polypeptide(L)'
;MKKEKNTEWHMQDNIKIFIKKAISELIKNTTNKKKIETLIKKHIVKIHFIPIRYRIFGGLLQSMNIQFGNFIEKLLHIIVANEKNINISEDISGKRNIKLPMTQKSESLIDKFIANCQNSNYNESELLENFNKLISKCLEEEQINSNKKISIKHDIDVLFFDNNDKYYYLEVKYNDDHDTGKYADINRKFIKSYIGVCNILKIYDISKFKPILYYLTKKKMKGNIYLPEIENIYRGDRLFNEFFQINYSHLDKIMKNIGDDKEIIELFDNLYKNIRFDMKF
;
A
#
# COMPACT_ATOMS: atom_id res chain seq x y z
N MET A 1 37.48 -7.44 6.54
CA MET A 1 37.47 -7.32 5.06
C MET A 1 36.60 -6.13 4.68
N LYS A 2 37.23 -5.05 4.19
CA LYS A 2 36.53 -3.89 3.63
C LYS A 2 35.82 -4.36 2.37
N LYS A 3 34.48 -4.27 2.32
CA LYS A 3 33.73 -4.43 1.07
C LYS A 3 34.07 -3.22 0.20
N GLU A 4 34.74 -3.50 -0.91
CA GLU A 4 34.99 -2.56 -1.99
C GLU A 4 33.66 -1.98 -2.47
N LYS A 5 33.51 -0.66 -2.33
CA LYS A 5 32.51 0.12 -3.07
C LYS A 5 33.04 0.27 -4.50
N ASN A 6 32.61 -0.62 -5.39
CA ASN A 6 32.90 -0.50 -6.81
C ASN A 6 31.60 -0.23 -7.59
N THR A 7 31.75 0.63 -8.59
CA THR A 7 30.77 1.18 -9.56
C THR A 7 29.79 2.24 -9.06
N GLU A 8 29.86 3.41 -9.70
CA GLU A 8 28.89 4.49 -9.66
C GLU A 8 27.54 3.95 -10.16
N TRP A 9 26.63 3.70 -9.22
CA TRP A 9 25.30 3.14 -9.44
C TRP A 9 24.30 4.27 -9.77
N HIS A 10 23.71 4.27 -10.96
CA HIS A 10 22.61 5.19 -11.27
C HIS A 10 21.27 4.53 -10.91
N MET A 11 20.71 4.90 -9.74
CA MET A 11 19.49 4.32 -9.18
C MET A 11 18.27 4.37 -10.12
N GLN A 12 18.23 5.35 -11.03
CA GLN A 12 17.13 5.49 -12.00
C GLN A 12 17.14 4.38 -13.06
N ASP A 13 18.30 4.05 -13.64
CA ASP A 13 18.37 3.00 -14.67
C ASP A 13 18.10 1.61 -14.08
N ASN A 14 18.55 1.39 -12.84
CA ASN A 14 18.29 0.17 -12.09
C ASN A 14 16.80 -0.02 -11.79
N ILE A 15 16.05 1.06 -11.50
CA ILE A 15 14.62 0.93 -11.23
C ILE A 15 13.85 0.48 -12.46
N LYS A 16 14.23 0.96 -13.66
CA LYS A 16 13.57 0.55 -14.90
C LYS A 16 13.72 -0.96 -15.13
N ILE A 17 14.93 -1.48 -14.97
CA ILE A 17 15.22 -2.92 -15.11
C ILE A 17 14.45 -3.72 -14.06
N PHE A 18 14.45 -3.26 -12.81
CA PHE A 18 13.70 -3.89 -11.73
C PHE A 18 12.19 -3.96 -12.04
N ILE A 19 11.59 -2.83 -12.43
CA ILE A 19 10.16 -2.75 -12.75
C ILE A 19 9.82 -3.72 -13.90
N LYS A 20 10.59 -3.70 -15.00
CA LYS A 20 10.35 -4.60 -16.15
C LYS A 20 10.44 -6.08 -15.74
N LYS A 21 11.44 -6.45 -14.95
CA LYS A 21 11.59 -7.81 -14.44
C LYS A 21 10.42 -8.20 -13.53
N ALA A 22 10.04 -7.33 -12.60
CA ALA A 22 8.96 -7.58 -11.65
C ALA A 22 7.59 -7.75 -12.34
N ILE A 23 7.29 -6.91 -13.34
CA ILE A 23 6.05 -7.04 -14.13
C ILE A 23 6.06 -8.36 -14.91
N SER A 24 7.18 -8.71 -15.55
CA SER A 24 7.32 -9.96 -16.28
C SER A 24 7.11 -11.18 -15.38
N GLU A 25 7.67 -11.17 -14.17
CA GLU A 25 7.47 -12.22 -13.16
C GLU A 25 6.03 -12.27 -12.64
N LEU A 26 5.38 -11.12 -12.43
CA LEU A 26 3.98 -11.03 -12.01
C LEU A 26 3.06 -11.69 -13.03
N ILE A 27 3.26 -11.39 -14.32
CA ILE A 27 2.50 -12.01 -15.41
C ILE A 27 2.69 -13.52 -15.37
N LYS A 28 3.94 -14.02 -15.41
CA LYS A 28 4.25 -15.46 -15.37
C LYS A 28 3.67 -16.17 -14.14
N ASN A 29 3.69 -15.54 -12.97
CA ASN A 29 3.15 -16.09 -11.73
C ASN A 29 1.61 -16.12 -11.68
N THR A 30 0.96 -15.28 -12.47
CA THR A 30 -0.51 -15.26 -12.58
C THR A 30 -1.03 -16.29 -13.56
N THR A 31 -0.21 -16.69 -14.54
CA THR A 31 -0.57 -17.64 -15.59
C THR A 31 -0.25 -19.10 -15.25
N ASN A 32 -0.09 -19.44 -13.96
CA ASN A 32 0.19 -20.83 -13.59
C ASN A 32 -1.04 -21.74 -13.74
N LYS A 33 -0.81 -22.99 -14.10
CA LYS A 33 -1.88 -23.97 -14.39
C LYS A 33 -2.88 -24.13 -13.26
N LYS A 34 -2.41 -24.18 -12.00
CA LYS A 34 -3.26 -24.33 -10.81
C LYS A 34 -4.25 -23.17 -10.62
N LYS A 35 -3.82 -21.92 -10.83
CA LYS A 35 -4.70 -20.74 -10.75
C LYS A 35 -5.76 -20.79 -11.84
N ILE A 36 -5.37 -21.14 -13.06
CA ILE A 36 -6.29 -21.23 -14.18
C ILE A 36 -7.34 -22.35 -13.95
N GLU A 37 -6.91 -23.54 -13.52
CA GLU A 37 -7.82 -24.63 -13.15
C GLU A 37 -8.81 -24.22 -12.05
N THR A 38 -8.34 -23.45 -11.06
CA THR A 38 -9.20 -22.93 -9.99
C THR A 38 -10.27 -21.97 -10.54
N LEU A 39 -9.88 -21.08 -11.48
CA LEU A 39 -10.82 -20.18 -12.15
C LEU A 39 -11.82 -20.97 -13.00
N ILE A 40 -11.39 -21.99 -13.74
CA ILE A 40 -12.30 -22.86 -14.52
C ILE A 40 -13.37 -23.47 -13.61
N LYS A 41 -12.96 -24.15 -12.53
CA LYS A 41 -13.88 -24.77 -11.57
C LYS A 41 -14.87 -23.77 -10.99
N LYS A 42 -14.41 -22.55 -10.67
CA LYS A 42 -15.26 -21.46 -10.16
C LYS A 42 -16.27 -20.95 -11.18
N HIS A 43 -15.94 -20.95 -12.47
CA HIS A 43 -16.78 -20.34 -13.51
C HIS A 43 -17.67 -21.32 -14.27
N ILE A 44 -17.33 -22.62 -14.31
CA ILE A 44 -18.12 -23.64 -15.04
C ILE A 44 -19.51 -23.84 -14.42
N VAL A 45 -19.63 -23.71 -13.10
CA VAL A 45 -20.89 -23.87 -12.36
C VAL A 45 -21.77 -22.62 -12.37
N LYS A 46 -21.29 -21.50 -12.93
CA LYS A 46 -21.99 -20.22 -12.89
C LYS A 46 -22.83 -20.00 -14.16
N ILE A 47 -24.14 -19.87 -13.98
CA ILE A 47 -25.08 -19.40 -15.01
C ILE A 47 -24.73 -17.93 -15.33
N HIS A 48 -24.30 -17.67 -16.56
CA HIS A 48 -23.85 -16.33 -16.98
C HIS A 48 -23.82 -16.22 -18.51
N PHE A 49 -24.13 -15.04 -19.06
CA PHE A 49 -24.14 -14.81 -20.52
C PHE A 49 -22.72 -14.65 -21.12
N ILE A 50 -21.80 -14.01 -20.38
CA ILE A 50 -20.38 -13.90 -20.80
C ILE A 50 -19.73 -15.30 -20.93
N PRO A 51 -19.11 -15.63 -22.08
CA PRO A 51 -18.44 -16.92 -22.28
C PRO A 51 -17.36 -17.23 -21.26
N ILE A 52 -17.20 -18.51 -20.90
CA ILE A 52 -16.28 -18.96 -19.84
C ILE A 52 -14.83 -18.49 -20.06
N ARG A 53 -14.33 -18.52 -21.30
CA ARG A 53 -12.98 -18.06 -21.68
C ARG A 53 -12.72 -16.61 -21.24
N TYR A 54 -13.66 -15.70 -21.50
CA TYR A 54 -13.53 -14.29 -21.12
C TYR A 54 -13.63 -14.09 -19.60
N ARG A 55 -14.47 -14.88 -18.92
CA ARG A 55 -14.57 -14.82 -17.45
C ARG A 55 -13.27 -15.27 -16.78
N ILE A 56 -12.62 -16.31 -17.31
CA ILE A 56 -11.30 -16.77 -16.83
C ILE A 56 -10.24 -15.71 -17.09
N PHE A 57 -10.17 -15.19 -18.32
CA PHE A 57 -9.20 -14.15 -18.66
C PHE A 57 -9.38 -12.90 -17.78
N GLY A 58 -10.61 -12.42 -17.62
CA GLY A 58 -10.93 -11.32 -16.71
C GLY A 58 -10.53 -11.60 -15.26
N GLY A 59 -10.71 -12.83 -14.78
CA GLY A 59 -10.25 -13.25 -13.45
C GLY A 59 -8.73 -13.20 -13.27
N LEU A 60 -7.97 -13.54 -14.33
CA LEU A 60 -6.51 -13.41 -14.31
C LEU A 60 -6.07 -11.95 -14.29
N LEU A 61 -6.66 -11.10 -15.14
CA LEU A 61 -6.38 -9.66 -15.15
C LEU A 61 -6.71 -9.00 -13.79
N GLN A 62 -7.82 -9.39 -13.17
CA GLN A 62 -8.17 -8.95 -11.82
C GLN A 62 -7.11 -9.39 -10.79
N SER A 63 -6.62 -10.63 -10.89
CA SER A 63 -5.53 -11.10 -10.02
C SER A 63 -4.25 -10.29 -10.24
N MET A 64 -3.93 -9.87 -11.47
CA MET A 64 -2.77 -9.03 -11.74
C MET A 64 -2.93 -7.64 -11.12
N ASN A 65 -4.11 -7.03 -11.22
CA ASN A 65 -4.39 -5.73 -10.59
C ASN A 65 -4.21 -5.78 -9.06
N ILE A 66 -4.62 -6.87 -8.41
CA ILE A 66 -4.38 -7.05 -6.96
C ILE A 66 -2.87 -7.16 -6.68
N GLN A 67 -2.15 -7.97 -7.47
CA GLN A 67 -0.72 -8.15 -7.31
C GLN A 67 0.09 -6.88 -7.62
N PHE A 68 -0.45 -5.98 -8.44
CA PHE A 68 0.15 -4.68 -8.73
C PHE A 68 0.26 -3.81 -7.47
N GLY A 69 -0.75 -3.80 -6.60
CA GLY A 69 -0.68 -3.13 -5.29
C GLY A 69 0.54 -3.59 -4.48
N ASN A 70 0.66 -4.91 -4.29
CA ASN A 70 1.80 -5.53 -3.60
C ASN A 70 3.16 -5.23 -4.29
N PHE A 71 3.15 -5.02 -5.61
CA PHE A 71 4.34 -4.63 -6.34
C PHE A 71 4.77 -3.20 -5.99
N ILE A 72 3.82 -2.25 -5.88
CA ILE A 72 4.13 -0.87 -5.47
C ILE A 72 4.72 -0.84 -4.06
N GLU A 73 4.18 -1.63 -3.13
CA GLU A 73 4.75 -1.78 -1.78
C GLU A 73 6.22 -2.22 -1.85
N LYS A 74 6.51 -3.31 -2.59
CA LYS A 74 7.88 -3.81 -2.77
C LYS A 74 8.80 -2.80 -3.45
N LEU A 75 8.29 -2.05 -4.41
CA LEU A 75 9.04 -1.00 -5.09
C LEU A 75 9.47 0.08 -4.10
N LEU A 76 8.55 0.54 -3.24
CA LEU A 76 8.86 1.52 -2.20
C LEU A 76 9.86 0.98 -1.16
N HIS A 77 9.77 -0.30 -0.78
CA HIS A 77 10.78 -0.96 0.05
C HIS A 77 12.18 -0.86 -0.55
N ILE A 78 12.31 -1.17 -1.84
CA ILE A 78 13.60 -1.11 -2.54
C ILE A 78 14.10 0.33 -2.62
N ILE A 79 13.22 1.29 -2.92
CA ILE A 79 13.60 2.71 -2.94
C ILE A 79 14.14 3.11 -1.56
N VAL A 80 13.37 2.92 -0.49
CA VAL A 80 13.74 3.27 0.89
C VAL A 80 15.06 2.61 1.29
N ALA A 81 15.25 1.32 1.00
CA ALA A 81 16.46 0.59 1.36
C ALA A 81 17.73 1.07 0.63
N ASN A 82 17.59 1.85 -0.45
CA ASN A 82 18.71 2.42 -1.19
C ASN A 82 18.95 3.91 -0.89
N GLU A 83 18.11 4.54 -0.06
CA GLU A 83 18.30 5.92 0.36
C GLU A 83 19.36 6.03 1.46
N LYS A 84 20.10 7.14 1.47
CA LYS A 84 21.22 7.33 2.41
C LYS A 84 20.80 7.89 3.78
N ASN A 85 19.67 8.60 3.83
CA ASN A 85 19.28 9.41 4.98
C ASN A 85 18.11 8.81 5.79
N ILE A 86 17.62 7.66 5.37
CA ILE A 86 16.54 6.93 6.01
C ILE A 86 16.90 5.44 6.05
N ASN A 87 16.34 4.74 7.03
CA ASN A 87 16.56 3.32 7.23
C ASN A 87 15.21 2.60 7.32
N ILE A 88 15.13 1.42 6.72
CA ILE A 88 13.93 0.60 6.78
C ILE A 88 13.87 -0.18 8.09
N SER A 89 12.69 -0.26 8.72
CA SER A 89 12.48 -1.10 9.90
C SER A 89 12.25 -2.55 9.47
N GLU A 90 13.31 -3.32 9.24
CA GLU A 90 13.26 -4.68 8.67
C GLU A 90 12.45 -5.69 9.49
N ASP A 91 12.31 -5.47 10.80
CA ASP A 91 11.58 -6.36 11.70
C ASP A 91 10.06 -6.26 11.53
N ILE A 92 9.56 -5.13 11.03
CA ILE A 92 8.12 -4.81 10.97
C ILE A 92 7.68 -4.53 9.53
N SER A 93 8.45 -3.74 8.79
CA SER A 93 8.13 -3.30 7.43
C SER A 93 7.99 -4.51 6.49
N GLY A 94 6.91 -4.53 5.69
CA GLY A 94 6.64 -5.59 4.71
C GLY A 94 6.24 -6.94 5.31
N LYS A 95 6.14 -7.06 6.65
CA LYS A 95 5.69 -8.29 7.30
C LYS A 95 4.18 -8.41 7.22
N ARG A 96 3.72 -9.66 7.09
CA ARG A 96 2.30 -9.99 6.98
C ARG A 96 1.72 -10.43 8.30
N ASN A 97 0.45 -10.11 8.52
CA ASN A 97 -0.34 -10.53 9.67
C ASN A 97 0.33 -10.27 11.02
N ILE A 98 1.05 -9.13 11.13
CA ILE A 98 1.60 -8.68 12.41
C ILE A 98 0.44 -8.46 13.37
N LYS A 99 0.62 -8.92 14.61
CA LYS A 99 -0.30 -8.62 15.71
C LYS A 99 -0.05 -7.19 16.17
N LEU A 100 -1.03 -6.33 15.97
CA LEU A 100 -1.01 -4.93 16.34
C LEU A 100 -1.84 -4.75 17.63
N PRO A 101 -1.18 -4.77 18.81
CA PRO A 101 -1.89 -4.68 20.09
C PRO A 101 -2.45 -3.28 20.30
N MET A 102 -3.62 -3.17 20.93
CA MET A 102 -4.20 -1.91 21.41
C MET A 102 -5.19 -2.15 22.55
N THR A 103 -5.53 -1.09 23.28
CA THR A 103 -6.61 -1.14 24.27
C THR A 103 -7.99 -1.10 23.60
N GLN A 104 -9.00 -1.64 24.30
CA GLN A 104 -10.40 -1.53 23.88
C GLN A 104 -10.86 -0.06 23.79
N LYS A 105 -10.33 0.79 24.67
CA LYS A 105 -10.70 2.20 24.74
C LYS A 105 -10.22 2.97 23.51
N SER A 106 -8.97 2.79 23.09
CA SER A 106 -8.47 3.36 21.83
C SER A 106 -9.26 2.86 20.63
N GLU A 107 -9.60 1.57 20.58
CA GLU A 107 -10.47 1.04 19.53
C GLU A 107 -11.82 1.76 19.46
N SER A 108 -12.49 1.93 20.61
CA SER A 108 -13.77 2.65 20.69
C SER A 108 -13.65 4.13 20.33
N LEU A 109 -12.54 4.78 20.69
CA LEU A 109 -12.27 6.18 20.31
C LEU A 109 -12.14 6.33 18.79
N ILE A 110 -11.42 5.41 18.13
CA ILE A 110 -11.26 5.40 16.68
C ILE A 110 -12.61 5.17 16.00
N ASP A 111 -13.40 4.19 16.45
CA ASP A 111 -14.69 3.89 15.84
C ASP A 111 -15.68 5.05 16.01
N LYS A 112 -15.68 5.73 17.17
CA LYS A 112 -16.45 6.94 17.38
C LYS A 112 -16.00 8.09 16.48
N PHE A 113 -14.70 8.29 16.31
CA PHE A 113 -14.18 9.32 15.41
C PHE A 113 -14.62 9.09 13.97
N ILE A 114 -14.50 7.86 13.46
CA ILE A 114 -14.94 7.51 12.10
C ILE A 114 -16.44 7.79 11.93
N ALA A 115 -17.27 7.40 12.90
CA ALA A 115 -18.71 7.68 12.88
C ALA A 115 -19.01 9.19 12.92
N ASN A 116 -18.27 9.97 13.73
CA ASN A 116 -18.43 11.42 13.78
C ASN A 116 -18.10 12.07 12.45
N CYS A 117 -16.99 11.68 11.79
CA CYS A 117 -16.63 12.17 10.46
C CYS A 117 -17.73 11.91 9.43
N GLN A 118 -18.40 10.75 9.48
CA GLN A 118 -19.48 10.41 8.55
C GLN A 118 -20.74 11.27 8.74
N ASN A 119 -20.96 11.75 9.97
CA ASN A 119 -22.14 12.54 10.33
C ASN A 119 -21.87 14.06 10.36
N SER A 120 -20.61 14.47 10.22
CA SER A 120 -20.18 15.86 10.34
C SER A 120 -19.59 16.37 9.03
N ASN A 121 -19.77 17.66 8.74
CA ASN A 121 -19.16 18.32 7.59
C ASN A 121 -17.95 19.14 8.03
N TYR A 122 -16.94 18.48 8.62
CA TYR A 122 -15.73 19.16 9.07
C TYR A 122 -15.00 19.81 7.89
N ASN A 123 -14.54 21.04 8.07
CA ASN A 123 -13.52 21.61 7.20
C ASN A 123 -12.13 21.04 7.54
N GLU A 124 -11.12 21.34 6.71
CA GLU A 124 -9.75 20.79 6.86
C GLU A 124 -9.13 21.11 8.24
N SER A 125 -9.31 22.34 8.73
CA SER A 125 -8.75 22.76 10.03
C SER A 125 -9.42 22.04 11.20
N GLU A 126 -10.75 21.91 11.16
CA GLU A 126 -11.53 21.14 12.15
C GLU A 126 -11.15 19.66 12.12
N LEU A 127 -10.96 19.09 10.91
CA LEU A 127 -10.55 17.71 10.74
C LEU A 127 -9.16 17.47 11.33
N LEU A 128 -8.20 18.38 11.07
CA LEU A 128 -6.86 18.33 11.65
C LEU A 128 -6.88 18.39 13.17
N GLU A 129 -7.63 19.34 13.74
CA GLU A 129 -7.75 19.47 15.19
C GLU A 129 -8.36 18.21 15.81
N ASN A 130 -9.44 17.68 15.24
CA ASN A 130 -10.11 16.48 15.73
C ASN A 130 -9.24 15.22 15.57
N PHE A 131 -8.52 15.10 14.46
CA PHE A 131 -7.58 14.00 14.24
C PHE A 131 -6.45 14.03 15.26
N ASN A 132 -5.82 15.19 15.49
CA ASN A 132 -4.77 15.33 16.50
C ASN A 132 -5.29 15.02 17.90
N LYS A 133 -6.48 15.50 18.27
CA LYS A 133 -7.13 15.16 19.54
C LYS A 133 -7.38 13.66 19.70
N LEU A 134 -7.80 12.97 18.63
CA LEU A 134 -7.96 11.51 18.65
C LEU A 134 -6.61 10.83 18.91
N ILE A 135 -5.59 11.18 18.13
CA ILE A 135 -4.28 10.53 18.23
C ILE A 135 -3.67 10.73 19.61
N SER A 136 -3.67 11.96 20.15
CA SER A 136 -3.14 12.22 21.49
C SER A 136 -3.84 11.36 22.56
N LYS A 137 -5.18 11.32 22.55
CA LYS A 137 -5.95 10.50 23.50
C LYS A 137 -5.65 9.01 23.39
N CYS A 138 -5.50 8.50 22.17
CA CYS A 138 -5.13 7.10 21.96
C CYS A 138 -3.71 6.84 22.49
N LEU A 139 -2.73 7.67 22.13
CA LEU A 139 -1.33 7.45 22.55
C LEU A 139 -1.17 7.57 24.08
N GLU A 140 -1.84 8.52 24.73
CA GLU A 140 -1.89 8.63 26.19
C GLU A 140 -2.47 7.37 26.85
N GLU A 141 -3.61 6.88 26.36
CA GLU A 141 -4.23 5.65 26.86
C GLU A 141 -3.30 4.44 26.67
N GLU A 142 -2.71 4.30 25.50
CA GLU A 142 -1.81 3.19 25.17
C GLU A 142 -0.49 3.23 25.96
N GLN A 143 -0.02 4.41 26.36
CA GLN A 143 1.17 4.57 27.19
C GLN A 143 0.91 4.16 28.63
N ILE A 144 -0.23 4.58 29.20
CA ILE A 144 -0.58 4.35 30.61
C ILE A 144 -1.07 2.92 30.83
N ASN A 145 -1.81 2.36 29.88
CA ASN A 145 -2.53 1.11 30.06
C ASN A 145 -1.81 -0.07 29.40
N SER A 146 -1.40 -1.06 30.20
CA SER A 146 -0.74 -2.27 29.71
C SER A 146 -1.74 -3.30 29.16
N ASN A 147 -3.04 -3.14 29.43
CA ASN A 147 -4.06 -4.13 29.10
C ASN A 147 -4.53 -4.05 27.63
N LYS A 148 -3.64 -4.46 26.72
CA LYS A 148 -3.84 -4.41 25.26
C LYS A 148 -4.48 -5.71 24.74
N LYS A 149 -5.74 -5.94 25.15
CA LYS A 149 -6.49 -7.17 24.82
C LYS A 149 -6.90 -7.26 23.34
N ILE A 150 -6.98 -6.14 22.64
CA ILE A 150 -7.29 -6.11 21.21
C ILE A 150 -6.00 -6.32 20.44
N SER A 151 -6.02 -7.22 19.46
CA SER A 151 -4.89 -7.46 18.56
C SER A 151 -5.42 -7.68 17.15
N ILE A 152 -5.41 -6.63 16.33
CA ILE A 152 -5.72 -6.78 14.91
C ILE A 152 -4.52 -7.43 14.19
N LYS A 153 -4.80 -8.32 13.23
CA LYS A 153 -3.76 -8.83 12.33
C LYS A 153 -3.74 -7.98 11.08
N HIS A 154 -2.60 -7.39 10.78
CA HIS A 154 -2.45 -6.55 9.62
C HIS A 154 -1.06 -6.67 8.99
N ASP A 155 -1.00 -6.43 7.69
CA ASP A 155 0.23 -6.35 6.92
C ASP A 155 0.73 -4.91 7.07
N ILE A 156 2.03 -4.71 7.28
CA ILE A 156 2.60 -3.36 7.33
C ILE A 156 3.25 -3.09 5.98
N ASP A 157 2.67 -2.18 5.20
CA ASP A 157 3.13 -1.89 3.85
C ASP A 157 4.58 -1.38 3.86
N VAL A 158 4.85 -0.19 4.42
CA VAL A 158 6.22 0.34 4.57
C VAL A 158 6.38 1.07 5.90
N LEU A 159 7.45 0.76 6.62
CA LEU A 159 7.86 1.47 7.84
C LEU A 159 9.35 1.77 7.78
N PHE A 160 9.71 3.05 7.92
CA PHE A 160 11.09 3.52 7.90
C PHE A 160 11.29 4.66 8.91
N PHE A 161 12.54 5.03 9.15
CA PHE A 161 12.89 6.13 10.06
C PHE A 161 14.05 6.94 9.51
N ASP A 162 14.10 8.22 9.86
CA ASP A 162 15.21 9.10 9.50
C ASP A 162 16.38 9.00 10.49
N ASN A 163 17.45 9.73 10.21
CA ASN A 163 18.64 9.78 11.08
C ASN A 163 18.39 10.45 12.45
N ASN A 164 17.20 11.03 12.68
CA ASN A 164 16.80 11.62 13.96
C ASN A 164 15.85 10.69 14.75
N ASP A 165 15.77 9.41 14.38
CA ASP A 165 14.86 8.42 14.93
C ASP A 165 13.38 8.80 14.83
N LYS A 166 13.02 9.62 13.83
CA LYS A 166 11.62 9.90 13.49
C LYS A 166 11.11 8.81 12.55
N TYR A 167 10.03 8.16 12.94
CA TYR A 167 9.41 7.07 12.20
C TYR A 167 8.33 7.55 11.24
N TYR A 168 8.19 6.85 10.13
CA TYR A 168 7.24 7.09 9.07
C TYR A 168 6.59 5.77 8.66
N TYR A 169 5.27 5.68 8.85
CA TYR A 169 4.47 4.53 8.43
C TYR A 169 3.70 4.94 7.18
N LEU A 170 3.90 4.20 6.10
CA LEU A 170 3.13 4.35 4.87
C LEU A 170 2.10 3.24 4.80
N GLU A 171 0.83 3.60 4.64
CA GLU A 171 -0.19 2.73 4.04
C GLU A 171 -0.29 3.10 2.57
N VAL A 172 -0.01 2.14 1.68
CA VAL A 172 0.21 2.41 0.26
C VAL A 172 -1.03 2.07 -0.54
N LYS A 173 -1.44 2.99 -1.40
CA LYS A 173 -2.49 2.82 -2.41
C LYS A 173 -1.96 3.32 -3.73
N TYR A 174 -2.23 2.63 -4.83
CA TYR A 174 -1.75 3.10 -6.14
C TYR A 174 -2.66 4.20 -6.71
N ASN A 175 -3.97 4.09 -6.48
CA ASN A 175 -4.99 5.05 -6.92
C ASN A 175 -5.96 5.40 -5.79
N ASP A 176 -6.56 6.58 -5.93
CA ASP A 176 -7.63 7.07 -5.06
C ASP A 176 -9.00 6.82 -5.72
N ASP A 177 -9.34 5.55 -5.98
CA ASP A 177 -10.52 5.15 -6.77
C ASP A 177 -11.45 4.17 -6.03
N HIS A 178 -11.32 4.08 -4.71
CA HIS A 178 -12.09 3.14 -3.90
C HIS A 178 -13.58 3.50 -3.83
N ASP A 179 -14.43 2.47 -3.71
CA ASP A 179 -15.86 2.64 -3.43
C ASP A 179 -16.08 3.39 -2.11
N THR A 180 -17.11 4.24 -2.03
CA THR A 180 -17.39 5.09 -0.85
C THR A 180 -17.53 4.31 0.46
N GLY A 181 -18.08 3.09 0.42
CA GLY A 181 -18.18 2.22 1.60
C GLY A 181 -16.83 1.73 2.12
N LYS A 182 -15.82 1.57 1.24
CA LYS A 182 -14.48 1.10 1.62
C LYS A 182 -13.62 2.22 2.22
N TYR A 183 -13.96 3.49 2.01
CA TYR A 183 -13.19 4.62 2.53
C TYR A 183 -13.16 4.63 4.06
N ALA A 184 -14.29 4.45 4.73
CA ALA A 184 -14.34 4.42 6.19
C ALA A 184 -13.47 3.30 6.76
N ASP A 185 -13.54 2.12 6.15
CA ASP A 185 -12.78 0.95 6.59
C ASP A 185 -11.28 1.13 6.39
N ILE A 186 -10.85 1.70 5.26
CA ILE A 186 -9.43 1.99 4.99
C ILE A 186 -8.89 2.98 6.04
N ASN A 187 -9.59 4.08 6.29
CA ASN A 187 -9.12 5.09 7.23
C ASN A 187 -9.16 4.57 8.68
N ARG A 188 -10.20 3.82 9.08
CA ARG A 188 -10.25 3.15 10.38
C ARG A 188 -9.05 2.21 10.55
N LYS A 189 -8.80 1.37 9.54
CA LYS A 189 -7.71 0.41 9.54
C LYS A 189 -6.35 1.09 9.61
N PHE A 190 -6.14 2.15 8.84
CA PHE A 190 -4.94 2.97 8.87
C PHE A 190 -4.63 3.51 10.27
N ILE A 191 -5.63 4.14 10.92
CA ILE A 191 -5.46 4.70 12.28
C ILE A 191 -5.19 3.59 13.30
N LYS A 192 -5.97 2.51 13.26
CA LYS A 192 -5.77 1.33 14.13
C LYS A 192 -4.37 0.76 13.97
N SER A 193 -3.87 0.73 12.74
CA SER A 193 -2.55 0.18 12.42
C SER A 193 -1.42 1.06 12.94
N TYR A 194 -1.54 2.38 12.75
CA TYR A 194 -0.63 3.36 13.33
C TYR A 194 -0.51 3.20 14.85
N ILE A 195 -1.63 3.20 15.58
CA ILE A 195 -1.63 3.03 17.05
C ILE A 195 -1.01 1.68 17.46
N GLY A 196 -1.31 0.62 16.72
CA GLY A 196 -0.73 -0.70 16.96
C GLY A 196 0.78 -0.76 16.75
N VAL A 197 1.31 -0.06 15.73
CA VAL A 197 2.75 0.04 15.49
C VAL A 197 3.42 0.89 16.57
N CYS A 198 2.80 2.00 17.01
CA CYS A 198 3.27 2.77 18.17
C CYS A 198 3.49 1.88 19.40
N ASN A 199 2.57 0.94 19.64
CA ASN A 199 2.64 0.00 20.75
C ASN A 199 3.75 -1.04 20.64
N ILE A 200 4.10 -1.47 19.43
CA ILE A 200 5.22 -2.37 19.16
C ILE A 200 6.53 -1.62 19.40
N LEU A 201 6.66 -0.41 18.82
CA LEU A 201 7.87 0.40 18.89
C LEU A 201 8.04 1.14 20.23
N LYS A 202 7.00 1.20 21.07
CA LYS A 202 6.94 2.01 22.30
C LYS A 202 7.14 3.51 22.07
N ILE A 203 6.59 4.02 20.96
CA ILE A 203 6.64 5.43 20.60
C ILE A 203 5.25 6.04 20.80
N TYR A 204 5.14 6.92 21.80
CA TYR A 204 3.88 7.61 22.15
C TYR A 204 3.96 9.13 21.96
N ASP A 205 5.14 9.63 21.58
CA ASP A 205 5.34 11.03 21.20
C ASP A 205 4.94 11.23 19.73
N ILE A 206 3.89 12.02 19.50
CA ILE A 206 3.35 12.30 18.17
C ILE A 206 4.37 12.97 17.24
N SER A 207 5.37 13.68 17.78
CA SER A 207 6.40 14.33 16.98
C SER A 207 7.40 13.34 16.37
N LYS A 208 7.54 12.15 16.98
CA LYS A 208 8.48 11.10 16.59
C LYS A 208 7.91 10.06 15.64
N PHE A 209 6.61 10.08 15.36
CA PHE A 209 6.02 9.10 14.45
C PHE A 209 4.92 9.72 13.58
N LYS A 210 5.17 9.78 12.27
CA LYS A 210 4.21 10.28 11.27
C LYS A 210 3.55 9.13 10.50
N PRO A 211 2.23 8.93 10.62
CA PRO A 211 1.49 8.04 9.73
C PRO A 211 1.12 8.79 8.44
N ILE A 212 1.29 8.12 7.30
CA ILE A 212 1.03 8.65 5.96
C ILE A 212 0.20 7.66 5.16
N LEU A 213 -0.98 8.09 4.70
CA LEU A 213 -1.73 7.39 3.66
C LEU A 213 -1.21 7.87 2.31
N TYR A 214 -0.46 7.01 1.61
CA TYR A 214 0.20 7.37 0.37
C TYR A 214 -0.57 6.87 -0.85
N TYR A 215 -0.84 7.77 -1.79
CA TYR A 215 -1.36 7.46 -3.12
C TYR A 215 -0.26 7.66 -4.17
N LEU A 216 0.06 6.61 -4.93
CA LEU A 216 1.07 6.72 -5.99
C LEU A 216 0.67 7.76 -7.05
N THR A 217 -0.61 7.91 -7.37
CA THR A 217 -1.08 8.91 -8.35
C THR A 217 -1.41 10.26 -7.72
N LYS A 218 -1.27 11.33 -8.51
CA LYS A 218 -1.62 12.70 -8.11
C LYS A 218 -3.13 12.98 -8.10
N LYS A 219 -3.91 12.17 -8.81
CA LYS A 219 -5.34 12.41 -8.99
C LYS A 219 -6.06 12.24 -7.65
N LYS A 220 -6.81 13.28 -7.27
CA LYS A 220 -7.77 13.23 -6.17
C LYS A 220 -9.15 12.98 -6.74
N MET A 221 -9.84 11.94 -6.31
CA MET A 221 -11.22 11.70 -6.74
C MET A 221 -12.24 12.33 -5.81
N LYS A 222 -12.09 12.12 -4.50
CA LYS A 222 -12.96 12.68 -3.46
C LYS A 222 -12.11 13.26 -2.32
N GLY A 223 -12.66 14.21 -1.59
CA GLY A 223 -12.05 14.68 -0.34
C GLY A 223 -12.04 13.57 0.71
N ASN A 224 -10.94 13.42 1.44
CA ASN A 224 -10.91 12.57 2.63
C ASN A 224 -11.51 13.35 3.81
N ILE A 225 -12.51 12.78 4.47
CA ILE A 225 -13.18 13.37 5.64
C ILE A 225 -12.68 12.79 6.98
N TYR A 226 -11.73 11.85 6.92
CA TYR A 226 -11.22 11.09 8.07
C TYR A 226 -9.77 11.45 8.41
N LEU A 227 -8.98 11.83 7.41
CA LEU A 227 -7.58 12.21 7.57
C LEU A 227 -7.35 13.60 6.99
N PRO A 228 -6.56 14.44 7.68
CA PRO A 228 -6.14 15.73 7.15
C PRO A 228 -5.36 15.53 5.84
N GLU A 229 -5.83 16.13 4.76
CA GLU A 229 -5.26 15.97 3.44
C GLU A 229 -3.82 16.51 3.40
N ILE A 230 -3.57 17.64 4.05
CA ILE A 230 -2.25 18.29 4.02
C ILE A 230 -1.26 17.56 4.92
N GLU A 231 -1.67 17.04 6.07
CA GLU A 231 -0.69 16.46 7.02
C GLU A 231 -0.43 14.97 6.80
N ASN A 232 -1.47 14.20 6.50
CA ASN A 232 -1.42 12.73 6.56
C ASN A 232 -1.67 12.06 5.22
N ILE A 233 -2.06 12.78 4.17
CA ILE A 233 -2.26 12.21 2.83
C ILE A 233 -1.18 12.71 1.89
N TYR A 234 -0.41 11.77 1.34
CA TYR A 234 0.65 12.07 0.40
C TYR A 234 0.24 11.52 -0.96
N ARG A 235 0.46 12.30 -2.02
CA ARG A 235 0.08 11.93 -3.38
C ARG A 235 1.23 12.16 -4.34
N GLY A 236 1.45 11.21 -5.24
CA GLY A 236 2.44 11.32 -6.31
C GLY A 236 3.83 11.68 -5.81
N ASP A 237 4.33 12.83 -6.26
CA ASP A 237 5.68 13.31 -6.04
C ASP A 237 5.98 13.77 -4.62
N ARG A 238 4.97 14.05 -3.80
CA ARG A 238 5.20 14.58 -2.45
C ARG A 238 6.13 13.70 -1.60
N LEU A 239 5.84 12.40 -1.54
CA LEU A 239 6.68 11.44 -0.79
C LEU A 239 8.11 11.39 -1.34
N PHE A 240 8.25 11.41 -2.66
CA PHE A 240 9.53 11.34 -3.33
C PHE A 240 10.37 12.59 -3.07
N ASN A 241 9.78 13.77 -3.22
CA ASN A 241 10.45 15.03 -2.98
C ASN A 241 10.88 15.20 -1.51
N GLU A 242 10.13 14.63 -0.56
CA GLU A 242 10.43 14.74 0.87
C GLU A 242 11.51 13.74 1.32
N PHE A 243 11.51 12.51 0.78
CA PHE A 243 12.33 11.44 1.34
C PHE A 243 13.36 10.82 0.39
N PHE A 244 13.17 10.93 -0.93
CA PHE A 244 13.88 10.09 -1.89
C PHE A 244 14.73 10.90 -2.87
N GLN A 245 15.86 10.34 -3.29
CA GLN A 245 16.68 10.92 -4.37
C GLN A 245 16.12 10.62 -5.76
N ILE A 246 15.33 9.54 -5.89
CA ILE A 246 14.69 9.22 -7.16
C ILE A 246 13.56 10.19 -7.49
N ASN A 247 13.53 10.68 -8.73
CA ASN A 247 12.50 11.57 -9.20
C ASN A 247 11.20 10.82 -9.52
N TYR A 248 10.09 11.23 -8.89
CA TYR A 248 8.76 10.69 -9.17
C TYR A 248 8.41 10.76 -10.67
N SER A 249 8.75 11.85 -11.36
CA SER A 249 8.46 12.02 -12.80
C SER A 249 9.13 10.96 -13.67
N HIS A 250 10.32 10.48 -13.27
CA HIS A 250 11.00 9.40 -13.96
C HIS A 250 10.26 8.07 -13.75
N LEU A 251 9.88 7.77 -12.50
CA LEU A 251 9.08 6.58 -12.18
C LEU A 251 7.74 6.60 -12.94
N ASP A 252 7.00 7.71 -12.87
CA ASP A 252 5.72 7.89 -13.56
C ASP A 252 5.84 7.67 -15.07
N LYS A 253 6.92 8.19 -15.69
CA LYS A 253 7.21 7.96 -17.11
C LYS A 253 7.48 6.49 -17.41
N ILE A 254 8.24 5.77 -16.58
CA ILE A 254 8.46 4.33 -16.79
C ILE A 254 7.13 3.60 -16.69
N MET A 255 6.37 3.82 -15.62
CA MET A 255 5.12 3.11 -15.33
C MET A 255 4.04 3.35 -16.39
N LYS A 256 3.96 4.55 -16.98
CA LYS A 256 3.01 4.85 -18.06
C LYS A 256 3.35 4.18 -19.39
N ASN A 257 4.64 4.04 -19.70
CA ASN A 257 5.08 3.53 -21.00
C ASN A 257 5.34 2.02 -21.00
N ILE A 258 5.41 1.37 -19.84
CA ILE A 258 5.75 -0.07 -19.78
C ILE A 258 4.66 -0.98 -20.34
N GLY A 259 3.42 -0.51 -20.40
CA GLY A 259 2.32 -1.21 -21.07
C GLY A 259 2.51 -1.31 -22.59
N ASP A 260 3.32 -0.42 -23.17
CA ASP A 260 3.62 -0.38 -24.60
C ASP A 260 4.95 -1.10 -24.95
N ASP A 261 5.62 -1.70 -23.95
CA ASP A 261 6.82 -2.50 -24.18
C ASP A 261 6.43 -3.78 -24.95
N LYS A 262 7.11 -4.02 -26.08
CA LYS A 262 6.82 -5.14 -26.99
C LYS A 262 6.85 -6.50 -26.30
N GLU A 263 7.81 -6.72 -25.39
CA GLU A 263 7.92 -7.99 -24.67
C GLU A 263 6.75 -8.18 -23.71
N ILE A 264 6.30 -7.09 -23.06
CA ILE A 264 5.15 -7.12 -22.16
C ILE A 264 3.86 -7.40 -22.93
N ILE A 265 3.65 -6.73 -24.06
CA ILE A 265 2.49 -6.98 -24.94
C ILE A 265 2.47 -8.44 -25.39
N GLU A 266 3.61 -8.97 -25.85
CA GLU A 266 3.70 -10.36 -26.30
C GLU A 266 3.35 -11.36 -25.18
N LEU A 267 3.73 -11.08 -23.93
CA LEU A 267 3.31 -11.91 -22.78
C LEU A 267 1.79 -11.93 -22.60
N PHE A 268 1.12 -10.77 -22.73
CA PHE A 268 -0.34 -10.68 -22.64
C PHE A 268 -1.04 -11.36 -23.82
N ASP A 269 -0.54 -11.18 -25.04
CA ASP A 269 -1.08 -11.80 -26.24
C ASP A 269 -1.00 -13.32 -26.17
N ASN A 270 0.15 -13.85 -25.74
CA ASN A 270 0.34 -15.30 -25.58
C ASN A 270 -0.58 -15.87 -24.49
N LEU A 271 -0.79 -15.13 -23.40
CA LEU A 271 -1.76 -15.52 -22.37
C LEU A 271 -3.18 -15.58 -22.94
N TYR A 272 -3.59 -14.55 -23.68
CA TYR A 272 -4.93 -14.50 -24.26
C TYR A 272 -5.14 -15.64 -25.26
N LYS A 273 -4.17 -15.89 -26.16
CA LYS A 273 -4.21 -16.99 -27.14
C LYS A 273 -4.38 -18.35 -26.45
N ASN A 274 -3.60 -18.62 -25.41
CA ASN A 274 -3.68 -19.86 -24.65
C ASN A 274 -5.10 -20.10 -24.10
N ILE A 275 -5.68 -19.10 -23.42
CA ILE A 275 -7.04 -19.22 -22.85
C ILE A 275 -8.09 -19.29 -23.96
N ARG A 276 -7.90 -18.56 -25.06
CA ARG A 276 -8.89 -18.42 -26.12
C ARG A 276 -8.96 -19.64 -27.04
N PHE A 277 -7.83 -20.28 -27.32
CA PHE A 277 -7.73 -21.34 -28.33
C PHE A 277 -7.29 -22.68 -27.76
N ASP A 278 -6.29 -22.69 -26.87
CA ASP A 278 -5.61 -23.93 -26.48
C ASP A 278 -6.30 -24.66 -25.31
N MET A 279 -7.02 -23.93 -24.47
CA MET A 279 -7.73 -24.53 -23.33
C MET A 279 -9.03 -25.24 -23.75
N LYS A 280 -9.23 -26.44 -23.19
CA LYS A 280 -10.50 -27.19 -23.21
C LYS A 280 -11.17 -27.06 -21.83
N PHE A 281 -12.49 -26.82 -21.82
CA PHE A 281 -13.31 -26.62 -20.63
C PHE A 281 -14.31 -27.75 -20.46
#